data_AF-A0A453EJK2-F1
#
_entry.id   AF-A0A453EJK2-F1
#
_cell.length_a   1.000
_cell.length_b   1.000
_cell.length_c   1.000
_cell.angle_alpha   90.00
_cell.angle_beta   90.00
_cell.angle_gamma   90.00
#
_symmetry.space_group_name_H-M   'P 1'
#
loop_
_entity.id
_entity.type
_entity.pdbx_description
1 polymer ?
#
loop_
_entity_poly.entity_id
_entity_poly.type
_entity_poly.pdbx_seq_one_letter_code
_entity_poly.pdbx_strand_id
1 'polypeptide(L)' 'MKKAVAHVPGLAIVLVGDRRDSQSHVGFKAKGCEEVGIKSLLSELP' A
#
# COMPACT_ATOMS: atom_id res chain seq x y z
N MET A 1 6.09 -12.28 10.47
CA MET A 1 6.24 -10.84 10.79
C MET A 1 5.52 -10.42 12.06
N LYS A 2 4.21 -10.72 12.24
CA LYS A 2 3.42 -10.28 13.42
C LYS A 2 3.98 -10.66 14.82
N LYS A 3 4.84 -11.68 14.94
CA LYS A 3 5.47 -12.08 16.21
C LYS A 3 6.86 -11.47 16.46
N ALA A 4 7.48 -10.85 15.46
CA ALA A 4 8.87 -10.36 15.56
C ALA A 4 8.96 -8.85 15.86
N VAL A 5 7.86 -8.10 15.69
CA VAL A 5 7.82 -6.64 15.81
C VAL A 5 6.63 -6.26 16.68
N ALA A 6 6.82 -5.37 17.66
CA ALA A 6 5.78 -4.95 18.61
C ALA A 6 4.61 -4.18 17.95
N HIS A 7 4.76 -3.77 16.69
CA HIS A 7 3.74 -3.11 15.90
C HIS A 7 3.69 -3.68 14.49
N VAL A 8 2.49 -3.64 13.89
CA VAL A 8 2.28 -3.99 12.49
C VAL A 8 2.94 -2.89 11.63
N PRO A 9 3.88 -3.24 10.72
CA PRO A 9 4.45 -2.25 9.80
C PRO A 9 3.38 -1.63 8.91
N GLY A 10 3.60 -0.37 8.50
CA GLY A 10 2.68 0.40 7.67
C GLY A 10 3.30 0.93 6.37
N LEU A 11 2.49 1.04 5.32
CA LEU A 11 2.82 1.73 4.07
C LEU A 11 1.74 2.77 3.74
N ALA A 12 2.12 4.04 3.59
CA ALA A 12 1.24 5.08 3.07
C ALA A 12 1.57 5.36 1.60
N ILE A 13 0.56 5.42 0.75
CA ILE A 13 0.67 5.65 -0.69
C ILE A 13 -0.19 6.87 -1.05
N VAL A 14 0.39 7.79 -1.81
CA VAL A 14 -0.34 8.92 -2.42
C VAL A 14 -0.29 8.73 -3.93
N LEU A 15 -1.46 8.65 -4.55
CA LEU A 15 -1.61 8.58 -6.00
C LEU A 15 -2.20 9.91 -6.48
N VAL A 16 -1.54 10.54 -7.46
CA VAL A 16 -1.96 11.83 -8.03
C VAL A 16 -2.31 11.62 -9.50
N GLY A 17 -3.49 12.09 -9.91
CA GLY A 17 -4.02 11.90 -11.26
C GLY A 17 -4.53 10.47 -11.52
N ASP A 18 -4.83 10.19 -12.79
CA ASP A 18 -5.59 9.01 -13.23
C ASP A 18 -4.80 8.09 -14.18
N ARG A 19 -3.48 8.25 -14.21
CA ARG A 19 -2.58 7.42 -15.02
C ARG A 19 -2.75 5.93 -14.70
N ARG A 20 -3.26 5.18 -15.67
CA ARG A 20 -3.61 3.75 -15.54
C ARG A 20 -2.44 2.85 -15.11
N ASP A 21 -1.25 3.13 -15.61
CA ASP A 21 -0.02 2.40 -15.25
C ASP A 21 0.32 2.61 -13.77
N SER A 22 0.14 3.82 -13.28
CA SER A 22 0.38 4.22 -11.89
C SER A 22 -0.65 3.59 -10.95
N GLN A 23 -1.94 3.61 -11.32
CA GLN A 23 -3.01 2.92 -10.60
C GLN A 23 -2.73 1.42 -10.46
N SER A 24 -2.36 0.76 -11.57
CA SER A 24 -2.04 -0.67 -11.56
C SER A 24 -0.85 -0.97 -10.66
N HIS A 25 0.23 -0.20 -10.79
CA HIS A 25 1.44 -0.37 -9.99
C HIS A 25 1.20 -0.15 -8.49
N VAL A 26 0.42 0.86 -8.12
CA VAL A 26 0.02 1.13 -6.73
C VAL A 26 -0.90 0.03 -6.19
N GLY A 27 -1.83 -0.47 -7.00
CA GLY A 27 -2.69 -1.59 -6.63
C GLY A 27 -1.89 -2.85 -6.27
N PHE A 28 -0.87 -3.19 -7.07
CA PHE A 28 0.03 -4.30 -6.74
C PHE A 28 0.80 -4.08 -5.43
N LYS A 29 1.21 -2.85 -5.10
CA LYS A 29 1.85 -2.54 -3.81
C LYS A 29 0.90 -2.73 -2.63
N ALA A 30 -0.34 -2.27 -2.77
CA ALA A 30 -1.36 -2.43 -1.74
C ALA A 30 -1.68 -3.92 -1.50
N LYS A 31 -1.87 -4.69 -2.57
CA LYS A 31 -2.10 -6.15 -2.51
C LYS A 31 -0.93 -6.89 -1.88
N GLY A 32 0.30 -6.57 -2.27
CA GLY A 32 1.50 -7.18 -1.67
C GLY A 32 1.60 -6.91 -0.16
N CYS A 33 1.21 -5.72 0.30
CA CYS A 33 1.16 -5.42 1.73
C CYS A 33 0.14 -6.30 2.48
N GLU A 34 -1.05 -6.49 1.90
CA GLU A 34 -2.09 -7.36 2.48
C GLU A 34 -1.59 -8.81 2.63
N GLU A 35 -0.95 -9.35 1.58
CA GLU A 35 -0.43 -10.72 1.54
C GLU A 35 0.59 -11.01 2.65
N VAL A 36 1.43 -10.02 3.01
CA VAL A 36 2.45 -10.17 4.07
C VAL A 36 2.02 -9.63 5.43
N GLY A 37 0.81 -9.10 5.53
CA GLY A 37 0.24 -8.55 6.78
C GLY A 37 0.81 -7.19 7.18
N ILE A 38 1.22 -6.37 6.22
CA ILE A 38 1.56 -4.96 6.37
C ILE A 38 0.28 -4.13 6.18
N LYS A 39 0.06 -3.13 7.05
CA LYS A 39 -1.09 -2.22 6.91
C LYS A 39 -0.79 -1.20 5.82
N SER A 40 -1.58 -1.16 4.74
CA SER A 40 -1.46 -0.13 3.70
C SER A 40 -2.57 0.93 3.82
N LEU A 41 -2.25 2.16 3.41
CA LEU A 41 -3.19 3.28 3.26
C LEU A 41 -2.95 3.91 1.90
N LEU A 42 -4.02 4.16 1.14
CA LEU A 42 -3.97 4.83 -0.16
C LEU A 42 -4.79 6.13 -0.09
N SER A 43 -4.18 7.24 -0.49
CA SER A 43 -4.86 8.51 -0.71
C SER A 43 -4.76 8.86 -2.19
N GLU A 44 -5.91 9.12 -2.82
CA GLU A 44 -6.00 9.56 -4.21
C GLU A 44 -6.23 11.06 -4.25
N LEU A 45 -5.46 11.75 -5.07
CA LEU A 45 -5.52 13.18 -5.30
C LEU A 45 -5.74 13.45 -6.79
N PRO A 46 -6.39 14.57 -7.14
CA PRO A 46 -6.57 14.96 -8.54
C PRO A 46 -5.24 15.16 -9.26
#